data_AF-A0A7Y8HEF2-F1
#
_entry.id   AF-A0A7Y8HEF2-F1
#
_cell.length_a   1.000
_cell.length_b   1.000
_cell.length_c   1.000
_cell.angle_alpha   90.00
_cell.angle_beta   90.00
_cell.angle_gamma   90.00
#
_symmetry.space_group_name_H-M   'P 1'
#
loop_
_entity.id
_entity.type
_entity.pdbx_description
1 polymer ?
#
loop_
_entity_poly.entity_id
_entity_poly.type
_entity_poly.pdbx_seq_one_letter_code
_entity_poly.pdbx_strand_id
1 'polypeptide(L)' 'MGDKVEVTGSKVMVEGETVLLVSSITKGDKTWQFRNPQGFPYWSGRRW' A
#
# COMPACT_ATOMS: atom_id res chain seq x y z
N MET A 1 17.33 15.79 7.98
CA MET A 1 17.46 14.38 7.56
C MET A 1 16.12 13.72 7.79
N GLY A 2 15.58 13.03 6.78
CA GLY A 2 14.21 12.50 6.79
C GLY A 2 14.14 11.01 7.09
N ASP A 3 12.94 10.53 7.36
CA ASP A 3 12.65 9.11 7.55
C ASP A 3 12.73 8.35 6.23
N LYS A 4 13.42 7.20 6.22
CA LYS A 4 13.42 6.27 5.08
C LYS A 4 12.34 5.21 5.30
N VAL A 5 11.53 4.99 4.28
CA VAL A 5 10.55 3.90 4.22
C VAL A 5 10.73 3.12 2.93
N GLU A 6 10.51 1.82 2.99
CA GLU A 6 10.45 0.94 1.83
C GLU A 6 8.98 0.68 1.51
N VAL A 7 8.60 0.83 0.24
CA VAL A 7 7.21 0.69 -0.20
C VAL A 7 7.15 -0.38 -1.28
N THR A 8 6.28 -1.36 -1.10
CA THR A 8 5.91 -2.32 -2.15
C THR A 8 4.52 -1.98 -2.66
N GLY A 9 4.36 -2.01 -3.98
CA GLY A 9 3.10 -1.69 -4.61
C GLY A 9 3.21 -1.69 -6.13
N SER A 10 2.16 -1.20 -6.78
CA SER A 10 2.09 -1.11 -8.25
C SER A 10 1.80 0.32 -8.68
N LYS A 11 2.54 0.81 -9.68
CA LYS A 11 2.21 2.08 -10.33
C LYS A 11 1.03 1.83 -11.27
N VAL A 12 -0.06 2.57 -11.09
CA VAL A 12 -1.29 2.44 -11.87
C VAL A 12 -1.83 3.81 -12.26
N MET A 13 -2.68 3.86 -13.27
CA MET A 13 -3.42 5.05 -13.68
C MET A 13 -4.83 5.00 -13.09
N VAL A 14 -5.22 6.03 -12.34
CA VAL A 14 -6.57 6.20 -11.77
C VAL A 14 -7.04 7.60 -12.15
N GLU A 15 -8.16 7.71 -12.85
CA GLU A 15 -8.75 9.00 -13.25
C GLU A 15 -7.78 9.94 -14.01
N GLY A 16 -6.86 9.36 -14.79
CA GLY A 16 -5.85 10.11 -15.53
C GLY A 16 -4.59 10.47 -14.72
N GLU A 17 -4.54 10.12 -13.43
CA GLU A 17 -3.39 10.34 -12.56
C GLU A 17 -2.59 9.06 -12.32
N THR A 18 -1.27 9.19 -12.30
CA THR A 18 -0.39 8.10 -11.89
C THR A 18 -0.33 8.02 -10.37
N VAL A 19 -0.78 6.89 -9.81
CA VAL A 19 -0.75 6.63 -8.36
C VAL A 19 0.06 5.38 -8.05
N LEU A 20 0.61 5.30 -6.84
CA LEU A 20 1.23 4.09 -6.30
C LEU A 20 0.21 3.35 -5.44
N LEU A 21 -0.29 2.23 -5.94
CA LEU A 21 -1.18 1.35 -5.20
C LEU A 21 -0.38 0.49 -4.23
N VAL A 22 -0.35 0.89 -2.96
CA VAL A 22 0.49 0.26 -1.92
C VAL A 22 -0.05 -1.10 -1.51
N SER A 23 0.84 -2.09 -1.43
CA SER A 23 0.60 -3.41 -0.82
C SER A 23 1.18 -3.49 0.59
N SER A 24 2.39 -2.99 0.81
CA SER A 24 3.06 -2.94 2.12
C SER A 24 4.03 -1.77 2.25
N ILE A 25 4.26 -1.35 3.49
CA ILE A 25 5.29 -0.37 3.85
C ILE A 25 6.15 -0.96 4.95
N THR A 26 7.47 -0.82 4.85
CA THR A 26 8.43 -1.15 5.90
C THR A 26 9.18 0.09 6.36
N LYS A 27 9.25 0.32 7.66
CA LYS A 27 10.06 1.37 8.30
C LYS A 27 10.83 0.76 9.45
N GLY A 28 12.15 0.66 9.32
CA GLY A 28 13.00 -0.04 10.27
C GLY A 28 12.63 -1.53 10.32
N ASP A 29 12.19 -1.98 11.48
CA ASP A 29 11.76 -3.36 11.77
C ASP A 29 10.24 -3.56 11.66
N LYS A 30 9.47 -2.50 11.39
CA LYS A 30 8.01 -2.56 11.31
C LYS A 30 7.53 -2.62 9.88
N THR A 31 6.67 -3.58 9.59
CA THR A 31 5.99 -3.71 8.30
C THR A 31 4.47 -3.61 8.49
N TRP A 32 3.84 -2.74 7.72
CA TRP A 32 2.39 -2.64 7.61
C TRP A 32 1.94 -3.26 6.30
N GLN A 33 1.00 -4.20 6.37
CA GLN A 33 0.39 -4.81 5.21
C GLN A 33 -0.99 -4.20 4.95
N PHE A 34 -1.21 -3.69 3.74
CA PHE A 34 -2.47 -3.04 3.34
C PHE A 34 -3.34 -3.95 2.49
N ARG A 35 -2.74 -4.87 1.73
CA ARG A 35 -3.43 -5.80 0.83
C ARG A 35 -2.97 -7.24 1.04
N ASN A 36 -3.88 -8.20 0.87
CA ASN A 36 -3.54 -9.61 0.86
C ASN A 36 -2.86 -10.03 -0.47
N PRO A 37 -2.34 -11.26 -0.59
CA PRO A 37 -1.68 -11.72 -1.82
C PRO A 37 -2.55 -11.67 -3.09
N GLN A 38 -3.87 -11.70 -2.94
CA GLN A 38 -4.85 -11.58 -4.02
C GLN A 38 -5.17 -10.11 -4.38
N GLY A 39 -4.58 -9.13 -3.68
CA GLY A 39 -4.74 -7.69 -3.94
C GLY A 39 -5.92 -7.03 -3.22
N PHE A 40 -6.70 -7.78 -2.44
CA PHE A 40 -7.82 -7.22 -1.66
C PHE A 40 -7.28 -6.41 -0.48
N PRO A 41 -7.78 -5.18 -0.28
CA PRO A 41 -7.38 -4.40 0.88
C PRO A 41 -7.94 -5.00 2.17
N TYR A 42 -7.18 -5.00 3.27
CA TYR A 42 -7.64 -5.61 4.53
C TYR A 42 -8.88 -4.93 5.14
N TRP A 43 -9.22 -3.71 4.71
CA TRP A 43 -10.46 -3.04 5.10
C TRP A 43 -11.66 -3.37 4.19
N SER A 44 -11.48 -4.16 3.11
CA SER A 44 -12.61 -4.66 2.32
C SER A 44 -13.46 -5.57 3.20
N GLY A 45 -14.77 -5.31 3.27
CA GLY A 45 -15.71 -6.08 4.10
C GLY A 45 -16.18 -5.37 5.37
N ARG A 46 -15.57 -4.23 5.74
CA ARG A 46 -16.21 -3.31 6.70
C ARG A 46 -17.38 -2.60 6.02
N ARG A 47 -18.60 -3.04 6.33
CA ARG A 47 -19.80 -2.22 6.14
C ARG A 47 -19.80 -1.15 7.23
N TRP A 48 -19.75 0.11 6.81
CA TRP A 48 -20.03 1.27 7.64
C TRP A 48 -21.54 1.50 7.62
#